data_AF-A0A960UKN6-F1
#
_entry.id   AF-A0A960UKN6-F1
#
_cell.length_a   1.000
_cell.length_b   1.000
_cell.length_c   1.000
_cell.angle_alpha   90.00
_cell.angle_beta   90.00
_cell.angle_gamma   90.00
#
_symmetry.space_group_name_H-M   'P 1'
#
loop_
_entity.id
_entity.type
_entity.pdbx_description
1 polymer ?
#
loop_
_entity_poly.entity_id
_entity_poly.type
_entity_poly.pdbx_seq_one_letter_code
_entity_poly.pdbx_strand_id
1 'polypeptide(L)'
;MEFLRTPDDAFANLPDYDFAPHFHILDESGMRMHYVDEGPSTGKVALLLHGEPSWSFLYRKMIPPLAKAGFRVIAPDLVGFGKSDKPTAQEDYTYQTHVDWLKSFLNGLELSEI
;
A
#
# COMPACT_ATOMS: atom_id res chain seq x y z
N MET A 1 0.26 11.06 16.90
CA MET A 1 1.46 10.66 16.13
C MET A 1 1.72 11.75 15.11
N GLU A 2 2.92 12.32 15.08
CA GLU A 2 3.33 13.24 14.02
C GLU A 2 3.83 12.43 12.83
N PHE A 3 3.52 12.86 11.61
CA PHE A 3 3.95 12.18 10.40
C PHE A 3 4.30 13.15 9.29
N LEU A 4 5.17 12.71 8.40
CA LEU A 4 5.51 13.38 7.16
C LEU A 4 4.81 12.69 5.98
N ARG A 5 4.67 13.47 4.92
CA ARG A 5 4.10 13.04 3.66
C ARG A 5 5.05 13.44 2.55
N THR A 6 5.47 12.45 1.76
CA THR A 6 6.33 12.71 0.62
C THR A 6 5.54 13.53 -0.41
N PRO A 7 6.09 14.64 -0.93
CA PRO A 7 5.48 15.40 -2.02
C PRO A 7 5.21 14.52 -3.25
N ASP A 8 4.10 14.75 -3.94
CA ASP A 8 3.66 13.89 -5.05
C ASP A 8 4.63 13.93 -6.26
N ASP A 9 5.36 15.03 -6.44
CA ASP A 9 6.35 15.21 -7.50
C ASP A 9 7.58 14.28 -7.36
N ALA A 10 7.86 13.80 -6.14
CA ALA A 10 8.87 12.76 -5.90
C ALA A 10 8.53 11.42 -6.59
N PHE A 11 7.28 11.23 -7.00
CA PHE A 11 6.80 10.04 -7.71
C PHE A 11 6.55 10.28 -9.20
N ALA A 12 7.01 11.41 -9.75
CA ALA A 12 6.93 11.68 -11.18
C ALA A 12 7.94 10.81 -11.95
N ASN A 13 7.57 10.41 -13.18
CA ASN A 13 8.45 9.73 -14.14
C ASN A 13 9.06 8.40 -13.63
N LEU A 14 8.30 7.62 -12.86
CA LEU A 14 8.73 6.31 -12.40
C LEU A 14 8.65 5.28 -13.53
N PRO A 15 9.72 4.50 -13.80
CA PRO A 15 9.73 3.56 -14.92
C PRO A 15 8.81 2.37 -14.65
N ASP A 16 7.92 2.09 -15.59
CA ASP A 16 6.96 0.99 -15.56
C ASP A 16 5.99 1.03 -14.35
N TYR A 17 5.67 2.22 -13.83
CA TYR A 17 4.81 2.39 -12.66
C TYR A 17 3.70 3.42 -12.95
N ASP A 18 2.82 3.08 -13.89
CA ASP A 18 1.70 3.91 -14.32
C ASP A 18 0.38 3.57 -13.59
N PHE A 19 0.47 3.01 -12.38
CA PHE A 19 -0.71 2.67 -11.58
C PHE A 19 -1.34 3.92 -10.96
N ALA A 20 -2.68 3.97 -11.00
CA ALA A 20 -3.42 5.03 -10.31
C ALA A 20 -3.21 4.91 -8.79
N PRO A 21 -2.92 6.02 -8.08
CA PRO A 21 -2.76 5.96 -6.64
C PRO A 21 -4.13 5.86 -5.97
N HIS A 22 -4.30 4.86 -5.10
CA HIS A 22 -5.42 4.78 -4.17
C HIS A 22 -4.95 5.02 -2.74
N PHE A 23 -5.83 5.53 -1.89
CA PHE A 23 -5.51 5.82 -0.50
C PHE A 23 -6.64 5.38 0.43
N HIS A 24 -6.27 4.80 1.56
CA HIS A 24 -7.16 4.48 2.65
C HIS A 24 -6.71 5.22 3.91
N ILE A 25 -7.65 5.81 4.66
CA ILE A 25 -7.35 6.52 5.91
C ILE A 25 -7.44 5.52 7.05
N LEU A 26 -6.39 5.45 7.87
CA LEU A 26 -6.34 4.59 9.05
C LEU A 26 -7.07 5.28 10.22
N ASP A 27 -8.21 4.74 10.62
CA ASP A 27 -9.20 5.35 11.52
C ASP A 27 -8.60 5.99 12.80
N GLU A 28 -7.71 5.29 13.50
CA GLU A 28 -7.18 5.77 14.79
C GLU A 28 -6.08 6.83 14.65
N SER A 29 -5.36 6.84 13.54
CA SER A 29 -4.18 7.71 13.34
C SER A 29 -4.44 8.91 12.45
N GLY A 30 -5.46 8.84 11.58
CA GLY A 30 -5.69 9.81 10.51
C GLY A 30 -4.64 9.77 9.39
N MET A 31 -3.65 8.87 9.47
CA MET A 31 -2.66 8.65 8.43
C MET A 31 -3.30 7.97 7.23
N ARG A 32 -2.78 8.25 6.03
CA ARG A 32 -3.17 7.53 4.82
C ARG A 32 -2.16 6.46 4.44
N MET A 33 -2.67 5.28 4.10
CA MET A 33 -1.94 4.24 3.40
C MET A 33 -2.25 4.31 1.92
N HIS A 34 -1.21 4.42 1.10
CA HIS A 34 -1.30 4.25 -0.33
C HIS A 34 -1.39 2.76 -0.70
N TYR A 35 -2.09 2.45 -1.78
CA TYR A 35 -2.08 1.13 -2.38
C TYR A 35 -2.34 1.20 -3.89
N VAL A 36 -1.85 0.18 -4.60
CA VAL A 36 -2.25 -0.14 -5.97
C VAL A 36 -3.44 -1.10 -5.93
N ASP A 37 -4.43 -0.90 -6.80
CA ASP A 37 -5.61 -1.75 -6.98
C ASP A 37 -5.85 -1.97 -8.48
N GLU A 38 -5.42 -3.12 -8.99
CA GLU A 38 -5.41 -3.43 -10.42
C GLU A 38 -6.14 -4.73 -10.74
N GLY A 39 -6.65 -4.84 -11.97
CA GLY A 39 -7.42 -6.00 -12.42
C GLY A 39 -8.92 -5.92 -12.07
N PRO A 40 -9.69 -7.00 -12.28
CA PRO A 40 -11.14 -6.98 -12.06
C PRO A 40 -11.47 -6.85 -10.57
N SER A 41 -12.37 -5.93 -10.20
CA SER A 41 -12.78 -5.73 -8.80
C SER A 41 -13.44 -6.96 -8.16
N THR A 42 -13.98 -7.86 -8.98
CA THR A 42 -14.58 -9.15 -8.56
C THR A 42 -13.60 -10.34 -8.65
N GLY A 43 -12.35 -10.10 -9.03
CA GLY A 43 -11.31 -11.12 -9.12
C GLY A 43 -10.87 -11.60 -7.73
N LYS A 44 -10.31 -12.81 -7.67
CA LYS A 44 -9.66 -13.28 -6.43
C LYS A 44 -8.53 -12.31 -6.05
N VAL A 45 -8.43 -11.96 -4.77
CA VAL A 45 -7.44 -10.99 -4.29
C VAL A 45 -6.04 -11.62 -4.31
N ALA A 46 -5.08 -10.92 -4.90
CA ALA A 46 -3.66 -11.18 -4.74
C ALA A 46 -3.05 -10.02 -3.94
N LEU A 47 -2.78 -10.24 -2.65
CA LEU A 47 -2.17 -9.25 -1.77
C LEU A 47 -0.64 -9.33 -1.86
N LEU A 48 0.01 -8.26 -2.31
CA LEU A 48 1.46 -8.18 -2.49
C LEU A 48 2.06 -7.25 -1.42
N LEU A 49 2.59 -7.84 -0.35
CA LEU A 49 3.19 -7.11 0.78
C LEU A 49 4.69 -6.96 0.58
N HIS A 50 5.14 -5.71 0.44
CA HIS A 50 6.56 -5.42 0.34
C HIS A 50 7.25 -5.53 1.73
N GLY A 51 8.58 -5.51 1.73
CA GLY A 51 9.40 -5.47 2.94
C GLY A 51 10.35 -4.28 2.97
N GLU A 52 11.36 -4.35 3.82
CA GLU A 52 12.39 -3.33 4.01
C GLU A 52 13.40 -3.27 2.83
N PRO A 53 13.83 -2.08 2.34
CA PRO A 53 13.28 -0.73 2.48
C PRO A 53 12.42 -0.34 1.24
N SER A 54 11.62 -1.27 0.76
CA SER A 54 10.93 -1.17 -0.53
C SER A 54 9.52 -0.58 -0.41
N TRP A 55 8.76 -0.59 -1.50
CA TRP A 55 7.35 -0.20 -1.57
C TRP A 55 6.68 -0.91 -2.76
N SER A 56 5.39 -0.68 -3.03
CA SER A 56 4.63 -1.36 -4.09
C SER A 56 5.27 -1.31 -5.48
N PHE A 57 6.15 -0.32 -5.75
CA PHE A 57 7.00 -0.27 -6.95
C PHE A 57 7.82 -1.55 -7.19
N LEU A 58 8.20 -2.28 -6.14
CA LEU A 58 8.86 -3.58 -6.21
C LEU A 58 8.06 -4.58 -7.07
N TYR A 59 6.73 -4.51 -6.97
CA TYR A 59 5.81 -5.44 -7.62
C TYR A 59 5.36 -5.02 -9.01
N ARG A 60 5.86 -3.91 -9.56
CA ARG A 60 5.36 -3.36 -10.85
C ARG A 60 5.44 -4.32 -12.05
N LYS A 61 6.34 -5.30 -12.00
CA LYS A 61 6.47 -6.35 -13.03
C LYS A 61 5.61 -7.59 -12.76
N MET A 62 5.11 -7.73 -11.53
CA MET A 62 4.24 -8.83 -11.08
C MET A 62 2.75 -8.45 -11.19
N ILE A 63 2.41 -7.18 -10.99
CA ILE A 63 1.03 -6.69 -11.03
C ILE A 63 0.38 -6.94 -12.41
N PRO A 64 0.96 -6.53 -13.57
CA PRO A 64 0.30 -6.71 -14.86
C PRO A 64 -0.03 -8.16 -15.24
N PRO A 65 0.88 -9.16 -15.09
CA PRO A 65 0.53 -10.54 -15.43
C PRO A 65 -0.52 -11.14 -14.49
N LEU A 66 -0.55 -10.78 -13.20
CA LEU A 66 -1.58 -11.23 -12.26
C LEU A 66 -2.95 -10.63 -12.60
N ALA A 67 -3.00 -9.32 -12.84
CA ALA A 67 -4.23 -8.64 -13.25
C ALA A 67 -4.79 -9.22 -14.55
N LYS A 68 -3.92 -9.49 -15.55
CA LYS A 68 -4.31 -10.14 -16.81
C LYS A 68 -4.83 -11.58 -16.62
N ALA A 69 -4.36 -12.28 -15.58
CA ALA A 69 -4.85 -13.61 -15.21
C ALA A 69 -6.20 -13.58 -14.46
N GLY A 70 -6.78 -12.40 -14.22
CA GLY A 70 -8.10 -12.23 -13.59
C GLY A 70 -8.06 -12.02 -12.08
N PHE A 71 -6.89 -11.83 -11.48
CA PHE A 71 -6.78 -11.46 -10.06
C PHE A 71 -7.06 -9.96 -9.87
N ARG A 72 -7.64 -9.62 -8.72
CA ARG A 72 -7.60 -8.26 -8.18
C ARG A 72 -6.30 -8.11 -7.39
N VAL A 73 -5.36 -7.32 -7.88
CA VAL A 73 -4.04 -7.18 -7.26
C VAL A 73 -4.04 -5.98 -6.34
N ILE A 74 -3.83 -6.23 -5.05
CA ILE A 74 -3.72 -5.19 -4.02
C ILE A 74 -2.27 -5.13 -3.55
N ALA A 75 -1.60 -4.00 -3.73
CA ALA A 75 -0.23 -3.80 -3.26
C ALA A 75 -0.14 -2.52 -2.41
N PRO A 76 -0.29 -2.62 -1.08
CA PRO A 76 -0.18 -1.47 -0.18
C PRO A 76 1.26 -1.06 0.03
N ASP A 77 1.49 0.23 0.22
CA ASP A 77 2.71 0.75 0.81
C ASP A 77 2.53 0.77 2.34
N LEU A 78 3.33 0.00 3.07
CA LEU A 78 3.35 0.03 4.53
C LEU A 78 3.64 1.45 5.02
N VAL A 79 3.02 1.84 6.14
CA VAL A 79 3.29 3.11 6.82
C VAL A 79 4.79 3.28 7.02
N GLY A 80 5.33 4.46 6.68
CA GLY A 80 6.77 4.71 6.60
C GLY A 80 7.39 4.59 5.22
N PHE A 81 6.71 3.94 4.26
CA PHE A 81 7.26 3.64 2.94
C PHE A 81 6.43 4.23 1.80
N GLY A 82 7.01 4.24 0.60
CA GLY A 82 6.33 4.62 -0.64
C GLY A 82 5.56 5.94 -0.55
N LYS A 83 4.31 5.94 -1.00
CA LYS A 83 3.40 7.10 -0.95
C LYS A 83 2.57 7.18 0.34
N SER A 84 2.72 6.23 1.27
CA SER A 84 2.08 6.27 2.57
C SER A 84 2.69 7.33 3.48
N ASP A 85 1.90 7.78 4.46
CA ASP A 85 2.38 8.67 5.51
C ASP A 85 3.46 7.99 6.36
N LYS A 86 4.34 8.80 6.94
CA LYS A 86 5.58 8.36 7.59
C LYS A 86 5.70 8.97 8.99
N PRO A 87 5.39 8.23 10.07
CA PRO A 87 5.67 8.66 11.43
C PRO A 87 7.09 9.21 11.59
N THR A 88 7.25 10.30 12.35
CA THR A 88 8.55 10.95 12.49
C THR A 88 9.43 10.33 13.58
N ALA A 89 8.83 9.61 14.52
CA ALA A 89 9.52 8.99 15.64
C ALA A 89 9.78 7.50 15.37
N GLN A 90 10.99 7.01 15.66
CA GLN A 90 11.35 5.62 15.38
C GLN A 90 10.56 4.64 16.26
N GLU A 91 10.24 5.04 17.48
CA GLU A 91 9.45 4.31 18.45
C GLU A 91 8.00 4.04 18.01
N ASP A 92 7.47 4.80 17.04
CA ASP A 92 6.15 4.55 16.46
C ASP A 92 6.16 3.28 15.58
N TYR A 93 7.32 2.89 15.07
CA TYR A 93 7.52 1.73 14.22
C TYR A 93 7.84 0.47 15.06
N THR A 94 6.79 -0.15 15.58
CA THR A 94 6.90 -1.48 16.19
C THR A 94 6.31 -2.54 15.26
N TYR A 95 6.73 -3.79 15.46
CA TYR A 95 6.13 -4.92 14.76
C TYR A 95 4.61 -4.95 14.92
N GLN A 96 4.13 -4.74 16.15
CA GLN A 96 2.70 -4.75 16.47
C GLN A 96 1.99 -3.60 15.75
N THR A 97 2.57 -2.39 15.76
CA THR A 97 1.99 -1.24 15.07
C THR A 97 1.83 -1.48 13.57
N HIS A 98 2.83 -2.09 12.92
CA HIS A 98 2.72 -2.47 11.51
C HIS A 98 1.62 -3.50 11.24
N VAL A 99 1.47 -4.49 12.11
CA VAL A 99 0.38 -5.47 12.02
C VAL A 99 -0.98 -4.79 12.18
N ASP A 100 -1.11 -3.84 13.10
CA ASP A 100 -2.38 -3.17 13.37
C ASP A 100 -2.77 -2.20 12.24
N TRP A 101 -1.82 -1.46 11.67
CA TRP A 101 -2.06 -0.66 10.46
C TRP A 101 -2.50 -1.52 9.28
N LEU A 102 -1.82 -2.66 9.05
CA LEU A 102 -2.21 -3.57 7.98
C LEU A 102 -3.59 -4.17 8.21
N LYS A 103 -3.93 -4.56 9.45
CA LYS A 103 -5.28 -5.04 9.79
C LYS A 103 -6.35 -3.98 9.57
N SER A 104 -6.10 -2.74 10.02
CA SER A 104 -7.02 -1.62 9.79
C SER A 104 -7.25 -1.40 8.30
N PHE A 105 -6.18 -1.41 7.50
CA PHE A 105 -6.26 -1.32 6.05
C PHE A 105 -7.08 -2.45 5.41
N LEU A 106 -6.80 -3.71 5.76
CA LEU A 106 -7.52 -4.87 5.21
C LEU A 106 -9.00 -4.87 5.57
N ASN A 107 -9.32 -4.52 6.82
CA ASN A 107 -10.70 -4.39 7.29
C ASN A 107 -11.42 -3.26 6.57
N GLY A 108 -10.75 -2.11 6.40
CA GLY A 108 -11.33 -0.93 5.75
C GLY A 108 -11.57 -1.10 4.25
N LEU A 109 -10.88 -2.05 3.59
CA LEU A 109 -11.15 -2.46 2.22
C LEU A 109 -12.05 -3.70 2.12
N GLU A 110 -12.55 -4.22 3.25
CA GLU A 110 -13.38 -5.43 3.34
C GLU A 110 -12.75 -6.66 2.66
N LEU A 111 -11.42 -6.80 2.75
CA LEU A 111 -10.68 -7.90 2.13
C LEU A 111 -10.65 -9.11 3.06
N SER A 112 -11.50 -10.11 2.77
CA SER A 112 -11.69 -11.31 3.61
C SER A 112 -11.18 -12.61 3.00
N GLU A 113 -11.02 -12.69 1.67
CA GLU A 113 -10.52 -13.88 0.97
C GLU A 113 -9.32 -13.53 0.06
N ILE A 114 -8.12 -13.88 0.54
CA ILE A 114 -6.82 -13.60 -0.09
C ILE A 114 -6.21 -14.94 -0.54
#